data_AF-A0A6N9T7Z4-F1
#
_entry.id   AF-A0A6N9T7Z4-F1
#
_cell.length_a   1.000
_cell.length_b   1.000
_cell.length_c   1.000
_cell.angle_alpha   90.00
_cell.angle_beta   90.00
_cell.angle_gamma   90.00
#
_symmetry.space_group_name_H-M   'P 1'
#
loop_
_entity.id
_entity.type
_entity.pdbx_description
1 polymer ?
#
loop_
_entity_poly.entity_id
_entity_poly.type
_entity_poly.pdbx_seq_one_letter_code
_entity_poly.pdbx_strand_id
1 'polypeptide(L)'
;MRRADVISGGILALFGLIMLVAVIPWQIGDGPEGMMSPSLVPRLMMIVITGLSVLLVLTNLRRQGEKEAPAEPSPISRGELFALAKFLGLFAVALGLYLWISPLAAGLALVGVSQLLLGERSPLLLLLMPAAFLLAIWFLFYKLLGTAIL
;
A
#
# COMPACT_ATOMS: atom_id res chain seq x y z
N MET A 1 14.69 2.72 21.23
CA MET A 1 13.86 2.13 20.16
C MET A 1 12.58 1.48 20.69
N ARG A 2 12.60 0.84 21.87
CA ARG A 2 11.44 0.19 22.48
C ARG A 2 10.10 0.93 22.44
N ARG A 3 10.06 2.23 22.79
CA ARG A 3 8.81 3.02 22.69
C ARG A 3 8.32 3.11 21.24
N ALA A 4 9.24 3.29 20.29
CA ALA A 4 8.92 3.29 18.87
C ALA A 4 8.45 1.91 18.38
N ASP A 5 8.99 0.82 18.91
CA ASP A 5 8.56 -0.54 18.57
C ASP A 5 7.16 -0.85 19.12
N VAL A 6 6.87 -0.41 20.36
CA VAL A 6 5.53 -0.54 20.94
C VAL A 6 4.51 0.33 20.20
N ILE A 7 4.87 1.57 19.86
CA ILE A 7 3.98 2.48 19.11
C ILE A 7 3.74 1.93 17.70
N SER A 8 4.80 1.54 16.99
CA SER A 8 4.69 0.95 15.64
C SER A 8 3.88 -0.34 15.67
N GLY A 9 4.18 -1.26 16.60
CA GLY A 9 3.41 -2.49 16.77
C GLY A 9 1.95 -2.22 17.13
N GLY A 10 1.67 -1.21 17.96
CA GLY A 10 0.31 -0.80 18.29
C GLY A 10 -0.45 -0.26 17.08
N ILE A 11 0.19 0.61 16.29
CA ILE A 11 -0.38 1.16 15.05
C ILE A 11 -0.64 0.04 14.04
N LEU A 12 0.32 -0.87 13.82
CA LEU A 12 0.13 -1.99 12.89
C LEU A 12 -0.96 -2.95 13.37
N ALA A 13 -1.05 -3.24 14.67
CA ALA A 13 -2.10 -4.10 15.20
C ALA A 13 -3.49 -3.46 15.01
N LEU A 14 -3.62 -2.16 15.27
CA LEU A 14 -4.86 -1.41 15.04
C LEU A 14 -5.23 -1.39 13.55
N PHE A 15 -4.27 -1.08 12.69
CA PHE A 15 -4.47 -1.08 11.24
C PHE A 15 -4.89 -2.46 10.73
N GLY A 16 -4.23 -3.52 11.20
CA GLY A 16 -4.57 -4.90 10.84
C GLY A 16 -5.98 -5.30 11.27
N LEU A 17 -6.39 -4.88 12.47
CA LEU A 17 -7.75 -5.10 12.97
C LEU A 17 -8.80 -4.35 12.12
N ILE A 18 -8.55 -3.08 11.79
CA ILE A 18 -9.43 -2.29 10.92
C ILE A 18 -9.58 -2.97 9.56
N MET A 19 -8.47 -3.45 8.97
CA MET A 19 -8.51 -4.15 7.70
C MET A 19 -9.34 -5.43 7.77
N LEU A 20 -9.19 -6.23 8.83
CA LEU A 20 -9.92 -7.49 9.00
C LEU A 20 -11.42 -7.31 9.25
N VAL A 21 -11.80 -6.30 10.03
CA VAL A 21 -13.19 -6.14 10.50
C VAL A 21 -14.00 -5.22 9.60
N ALA A 22 -13.38 -4.19 9.01
CA ALA A 22 -14.08 -3.19 8.22
C ALA A 22 -13.73 -3.27 6.73
N VAL A 23 -12.45 -3.17 6.37
CA VAL A 23 -12.06 -2.96 4.97
C VAL A 23 -12.26 -4.19 4.11
N ILE A 24 -11.73 -5.36 4.53
CA ILE A 24 -11.83 -6.60 3.75
C ILE A 24 -13.29 -7.03 3.57
N PRO A 25 -14.13 -7.08 4.62
CA PRO A 25 -15.54 -7.47 4.45
C PRO A 25 -16.34 -6.48 3.61
N TRP A 26 -16.03 -5.18 3.68
CA TRP A 26 -16.74 -4.16 2.91
C TRP A 26 -16.33 -4.12 1.44
N GLN A 27 -15.04 -4.35 1.14
CA GLN A 27 -14.50 -4.15 -0.21
C GLN A 27 -14.37 -5.44 -1.02
N ILE A 28 -14.34 -6.61 -0.38
CA ILE A 28 -14.15 -7.90 -1.08
C ILE A 28 -15.43 -8.72 -0.96
N GLY A 29 -16.14 -8.84 -2.09
CA GLY A 29 -17.34 -9.68 -2.21
C GLY A 29 -17.03 -11.17 -2.13
N ASP A 30 -18.07 -11.97 -1.87
CA ASP A 30 -17.98 -13.42 -1.87
C ASP A 30 -17.74 -13.94 -3.30
N GLY A 31 -16.79 -14.87 -3.41
CA GLY A 31 -16.49 -15.51 -4.69
C GLY A 31 -17.60 -16.48 -5.10
N PRO A 32 -17.68 -16.86 -6.39
CA PRO A 32 -18.61 -17.88 -6.87
C PRO A 32 -18.48 -19.19 -6.08
N GLU A 33 -19.60 -19.89 -5.87
CA GLU A 33 -19.60 -21.20 -5.22
C GLU A 33 -18.64 -22.17 -5.94
N GLY A 34 -17.78 -22.86 -5.16
CA GLY A 34 -16.77 -23.77 -5.68
C GLY A 34 -15.42 -23.14 -6.04
N MET A 35 -15.27 -21.82 -5.93
CA MET A 35 -13.97 -21.14 -6.07
C MET A 35 -13.39 -20.74 -4.70
N MET A 36 -12.06 -20.65 -4.62
CA MET A 36 -11.39 -20.12 -3.44
C MET A 36 -11.82 -18.68 -3.20
N SER A 37 -12.22 -18.34 -1.97
CA SER A 37 -12.69 -16.98 -1.66
C SER A 37 -11.61 -15.95 -2.02
N PRO A 38 -11.95 -14.91 -2.80
CA PRO A 38 -11.03 -13.82 -3.13
C PRO A 38 -10.45 -13.12 -1.89
N SER A 39 -11.19 -13.19 -0.78
CA SER A 39 -10.80 -12.57 0.50
C SER A 39 -9.85 -13.42 1.34
N LEU A 40 -9.59 -14.69 0.98
CA LEU A 40 -8.84 -15.62 1.82
C LEU A 40 -7.38 -15.17 2.01
N VAL A 41 -6.68 -14.89 0.92
CA VAL A 41 -5.28 -14.44 0.98
C VAL A 41 -5.15 -13.11 1.73
N PRO A 42 -5.94 -12.06 1.43
CA PRO A 42 -5.95 -10.83 2.22
C PRO A 42 -6.22 -11.06 3.71
N ARG A 43 -7.23 -11.86 4.07
CA ARG A 43 -7.53 -12.17 5.49
C ARG A 43 -6.36 -12.84 6.18
N LEU A 44 -5.76 -13.86 5.55
CA LEU A 44 -4.66 -14.61 6.15
C LEU A 44 -3.43 -13.73 6.38
N MET A 45 -3.08 -12.89 5.41
CA MET A 45 -1.98 -11.93 5.56
C MET A 45 -2.26 -10.92 6.68
N MET A 46 -3.45 -10.35 6.75
CA MET A 46 -3.78 -9.38 7.80
C MET A 46 -3.85 -10.03 9.19
N ILE A 47 -4.28 -11.29 9.31
CA ILE A 47 -4.22 -12.05 10.56
C ILE A 47 -2.77 -12.20 11.03
N VAL A 48 -1.86 -12.61 10.12
CA VAL A 48 -0.44 -12.80 10.44
C VAL A 48 0.19 -11.47 10.86
N ILE A 49 -0.02 -10.40 10.09
CA ILE A 49 0.51 -9.06 10.41
C ILE A 49 0.00 -8.59 11.77
N THR A 50 -1.30 -8.72 12.03
CA THR A 50 -1.90 -8.33 13.32
C THR A 50 -1.30 -9.14 14.47
N GLY A 51 -1.21 -10.46 14.32
CA GLY A 51 -0.64 -11.35 15.34
C GLY A 51 0.82 -11.04 15.65
N LEU A 52 1.65 -10.83 14.63
CA LEU A 52 3.06 -10.45 14.80
C LEU A 52 3.20 -9.06 15.44
N SER A 53 2.32 -8.12 15.10
CA SER A 53 2.33 -6.77 15.67
C SER A 53 1.94 -6.78 17.15
N VAL A 54 0.94 -7.57 17.53
CA VAL A 54 0.58 -7.81 18.94
C VAL A 54 1.73 -8.50 19.68
N LEU A 55 2.35 -9.52 19.07
CA LEU A 55 3.52 -10.19 19.65
C LEU A 55 4.69 -9.22 19.86
N LEU A 56 4.95 -8.33 18.91
CA LEU A 56 5.97 -7.28 19.02
C LEU A 56 5.70 -6.34 20.20
N VAL A 57 4.44 -5.92 20.38
CA VAL A 57 4.04 -5.09 21.53
C VAL A 57 4.23 -5.84 22.84
N LEU A 58 3.77 -7.10 22.92
CA LEU A 58 3.86 -7.91 24.14
C LEU A 58 5.30 -8.21 24.53
N THR A 59 6.14 -8.60 23.57
CA THR A 59 7.57 -8.89 23.80
C THR A 59 8.33 -7.65 24.25
N ASN A 60 8.06 -6.49 23.64
CA ASN A 60 8.67 -5.23 24.06
C ASN A 60 8.12 -4.73 25.41
N LEU A 61 6.84 -4.91 25.72
CA LEU A 61 6.31 -4.57 27.05
C LEU A 61 6.93 -5.43 28.14
N ARG A 62 7.13 -6.74 27.91
CA ARG A 62 7.76 -7.65 28.88
C ARG A 62 9.21 -7.31 29.23
N ARG A 63 9.97 -6.66 28.33
CA ARG A 63 11.36 -6.20 28.55
C ARG A 63 11.48 -4.98 29.48
N GLN A 64 10.54 -4.76 30.40
CA GLN A 64 10.43 -3.52 31.18
C GLN A 64 11.52 -3.29 32.24
N GLY A 65 12.37 -4.29 32.50
CA GLY A 65 13.44 -4.23 33.51
C GLY A 65 14.87 -4.16 32.96
N GLU A 66 15.10 -4.25 31.64
CA GLU A 66 16.46 -4.16 31.07
C GLU A 66 16.80 -2.71 30.75
N LYS A 67 17.99 -2.24 31.18
CA LYS A 67 18.45 -0.86 30.95
C LYS A 67 18.43 -0.53 29.45
N GLU A 68 17.75 0.54 29.08
CA GLU A 68 17.72 1.04 27.71
C GLU A 68 19.15 1.39 27.24
N ALA A 69 19.61 0.73 26.18
CA ALA A 69 20.78 1.16 25.42
C ALA A 69 20.54 2.59 24.89
N PRO A 70 21.61 3.42 24.73
CA PRO A 70 21.48 4.82 24.33
C PRO A 70 20.64 4.96 23.06
N ALA A 71 19.78 5.97 23.06
CA ALA A 71 18.83 6.21 21.99
C ALA A 71 19.57 6.45 20.65
N GLU A 72 19.53 5.45 19.77
CA GLU A 72 19.89 5.65 18.37
C GLU A 72 18.98 6.72 17.75
N PRO A 73 19.51 7.58 16.86
CA PRO A 73 18.72 8.60 16.18
C PRO A 73 17.53 7.95 15.46
N SER A 74 16.40 8.67 15.42
CA SER A 74 15.20 8.17 14.75
C SER A 74 15.53 7.80 13.30
N PRO A 75 15.22 6.57 12.85
CA PRO A 75 15.51 6.15 11.48
C PRO A 75 14.65 6.88 10.44
N ILE A 76 13.64 7.66 10.86
CA ILE A 76 12.74 8.41 9.98
C ILE A 76 13.24 9.85 9.86
N SER A 77 13.76 10.19 8.69
CA SER A 77 14.18 11.57 8.40
C SER A 77 12.98 12.47 8.04
N ARG A 78 13.11 13.78 8.25
CA ARG A 78 12.10 14.76 7.78
C ARG A 78 11.91 14.70 6.26
N GLY A 79 12.96 14.33 5.53
CA GLY A 79 12.91 14.13 4.08
C GLY A 79 12.00 12.97 3.69
N GLU A 80 12.06 11.86 4.42
CA GLU A 80 11.18 10.70 4.22
C GLU A 80 9.72 11.03 4.52
N LEU A 81 9.44 11.76 5.60
CA LEU A 81 8.09 12.23 5.92
C LEU A 81 7.52 13.11 4.79
N PHE A 82 8.34 13.99 4.22
CA PHE A 82 7.92 14.83 3.11
C PHE A 82 7.73 14.03 1.81
N ALA A 83 8.58 13.03 1.55
CA ALA A 83 8.41 12.11 0.43
C ALA A 83 7.12 11.30 0.56
N LEU A 84 6.85 10.75 1.76
CA LEU A 84 5.62 10.03 2.06
C LEU A 84 4.39 10.93 1.82
N ALA A 85 4.41 12.16 2.32
CA ALA A 85 3.32 13.12 2.11
C ALA A 85 3.08 13.41 0.62
N LYS A 86 4.14 13.54 -0.19
CA LYS A 86 4.03 13.72 -1.65
C LYS A 86 3.34 12.53 -2.33
N PHE A 87 3.75 11.32 -2.00
CA PHE A 87 3.12 10.11 -2.56
C PHE A 87 1.68 9.97 -2.10
N LEU A 88 1.38 10.25 -0.83
CA LEU A 88 0.01 10.24 -0.31
C LEU A 88 -0.87 11.24 -1.07
N GLY A 89 -0.35 12.45 -1.30
CA GLY A 89 -1.02 13.48 -2.08
C GLY A 89 -1.25 13.06 -3.53
N LEU A 90 -0.26 12.43 -4.17
CA LEU A 90 -0.41 11.88 -5.51
C LEU A 90 -1.51 10.81 -5.59
N PHE A 91 -1.55 9.88 -4.62
CA PHE A 91 -2.60 8.87 -4.55
C PHE A 91 -3.99 9.49 -4.36
N ALA A 92 -4.11 10.51 -3.50
CA ALA A 92 -5.38 11.22 -3.29
C ALA A 92 -5.86 11.93 -4.58
N VAL A 93 -4.95 12.59 -5.30
CA VAL A 93 -5.25 13.22 -6.59
C VAL A 93 -5.67 12.17 -7.63
N ALA A 94 -4.91 11.07 -7.74
CA ALA A 94 -5.23 10.00 -8.66
C ALA A 94 -6.59 9.36 -8.37
N LEU A 95 -6.94 9.19 -7.09
CA LEU A 95 -8.25 8.71 -6.69
C LEU A 95 -9.36 9.70 -7.10
N GLY A 96 -9.14 10.99 -6.91
CA GLY A 96 -10.07 12.03 -7.40
C GLY A 96 -10.25 11.97 -8.92
N LEU A 97 -9.16 11.83 -9.68
CA LEU A 97 -9.19 11.69 -11.14
C LEU A 97 -9.92 10.41 -11.57
N TYR A 98 -9.75 9.31 -10.84
CA TYR A 98 -10.42 8.05 -11.11
C TYR A 98 -11.93 8.19 -10.93
N LEU A 99 -12.36 8.82 -9.83
CA LEU A 99 -13.76 8.96 -9.48
C LEU A 99 -14.49 9.96 -10.39
N TRP A 100 -13.82 11.05 -10.81
CA TRP A 100 -14.50 12.20 -11.43
C TRP A 100 -14.17 12.39 -12.92
N ILE A 101 -13.09 11.80 -13.43
CA ILE A 101 -12.67 11.99 -14.83
C ILE A 101 -12.65 10.67 -15.58
N SER A 102 -11.67 9.82 -15.30
CA SER A 102 -11.54 8.51 -15.92
C SER A 102 -10.43 7.68 -15.27
N PRO A 103 -10.50 6.33 -15.37
CA PRO A 103 -9.39 5.46 -14.99
C PRO A 103 -8.10 5.75 -15.75
N LEU A 104 -8.20 6.18 -17.02
CA LEU A 104 -7.04 6.51 -17.85
C LEU A 104 -6.30 7.74 -17.31
N ALA A 105 -7.03 8.80 -16.95
CA ALA A 105 -6.45 10.01 -16.37
C ALA A 105 -5.76 9.72 -15.05
N ALA A 106 -6.37 8.88 -14.19
CA ALA A 106 -5.78 8.45 -12.93
C ALA A 106 -4.48 7.65 -13.14
N GLY A 107 -4.46 6.72 -14.09
CA GLY A 107 -3.28 5.92 -14.43
C GLY A 107 -2.13 6.78 -14.97
N LEU A 108 -2.43 7.70 -15.88
CA LEU A 108 -1.43 8.65 -16.42
C LEU A 108 -0.86 9.55 -15.32
N ALA A 109 -1.70 10.07 -14.43
CA ALA A 109 -1.25 10.88 -13.31
C ALA A 109 -0.35 10.08 -12.37
N LEU A 110 -0.76 8.86 -11.99
CA LEU A 110 0.04 8.00 -11.11
C LEU A 110 1.43 7.72 -11.69
N VAL A 111 1.50 7.24 -12.93
CA VAL A 111 2.79 6.83 -13.53
C VAL A 111 3.63 8.05 -13.93
N GLY A 112 3.03 9.05 -14.56
CA GLY A 112 3.75 10.24 -15.02
C GLY A 112 4.24 11.13 -13.88
N VAL A 113 3.35 11.45 -12.93
CA VAL A 113 3.73 12.32 -11.81
C VAL A 113 4.66 11.60 -10.82
N SER A 114 4.51 10.29 -10.61
CA SER A 114 5.47 9.55 -9.79
C SER A 114 6.88 9.58 -10.37
N GLN A 115 7.04 9.48 -11.69
CA GLN A 115 8.34 9.64 -12.34
C GLN A 115 8.94 11.03 -12.14
N LEU A 116 8.13 12.07 -12.27
CA LEU A 116 8.57 13.43 -11.95
C LEU A 116 8.97 13.58 -10.49
N LEU A 117 8.23 12.98 -9.55
CA LEU A 117 8.54 13.00 -8.12
C LEU A 117 9.82 12.23 -7.80
N LEU A 118 10.11 11.16 -8.54
CA LEU A 118 11.36 10.39 -8.46
C LEU A 118 12.54 11.11 -9.13
N GLY A 119 12.29 12.23 -9.82
CA GLY A 119 13.32 13.06 -10.43
C GLY A 119 13.68 12.65 -11.86
N GLU A 120 12.88 11.78 -12.49
CA GLU A 120 13.05 11.45 -13.91
C GLU A 120 12.72 12.68 -14.75
N ARG A 121 13.64 13.05 -15.66
CA ARG A 121 13.51 14.25 -16.50
C ARG A 121 13.63 13.96 -17.97
N SER A 122 13.90 12.72 -18.36
CA SER A 122 13.97 12.38 -19.77
C SER A 122 12.53 12.35 -20.34
N PRO A 123 12.21 13.22 -21.32
CA PRO A 123 10.86 13.30 -21.88
C PRO A 123 10.45 11.99 -22.55
N LEU A 124 11.45 11.23 -23.03
CA LEU A 124 11.24 9.92 -23.63
C LEU A 124 10.77 8.90 -22.58
N LEU A 125 11.41 8.75 -21.41
CA LEU A 125 10.90 7.82 -20.39
C LEU A 125 9.57 8.28 -19.81
N LEU A 126 9.41 9.59 -19.58
CA LEU A 126 8.17 10.20 -19.10
C LEU A 126 6.94 9.84 -19.94
N LEU A 127 7.11 9.71 -21.26
CA LEU A 127 6.05 9.30 -22.17
C LEU A 127 5.99 7.78 -22.36
N LEU A 128 7.16 7.14 -22.54
CA LEU A 128 7.26 5.74 -22.90
C LEU A 128 6.79 4.83 -21.77
N MET A 129 7.12 5.13 -20.52
CA MET A 129 6.78 4.26 -19.39
C MET A 129 5.27 4.18 -19.12
N PRO A 130 4.51 5.29 -19.01
CA PRO A 130 3.05 5.21 -18.93
C PRO A 130 2.45 4.51 -20.15
N ALA A 131 2.91 4.83 -21.36
CA ALA A 131 2.41 4.23 -22.58
C ALA A 131 2.65 2.71 -22.62
N ALA A 132 3.86 2.27 -22.30
CA ALA A 132 4.24 0.86 -22.26
C ALA A 132 3.48 0.10 -21.18
N PHE A 133 3.31 0.69 -19.99
CA PHE A 133 2.55 0.07 -18.90
C PHE A 133 1.07 -0.10 -19.27
N LEU A 134 0.44 0.94 -19.83
CA LEU A 134 -0.94 0.87 -20.31
C LEU A 134 -1.11 -0.16 -21.43
N LEU A 135 -0.15 -0.20 -22.37
CA LEU A 135 -0.17 -1.16 -23.48
C LEU A 135 0.05 -2.59 -22.97
N ALA A 136 0.91 -2.80 -21.98
CA ALA A 136 1.12 -4.11 -21.36
C ALA A 136 -0.14 -4.60 -20.64
N ILE A 137 -0.82 -3.74 -19.89
CA ILE A 137 -2.11 -4.05 -19.26
C ILE A 137 -3.14 -4.42 -20.33
N TRP A 138 -3.27 -3.59 -21.37
CA TRP A 138 -4.18 -3.87 -22.48
C TRP A 138 -3.87 -5.23 -23.13
N PHE A 139 -2.60 -5.52 -23.42
CA PHE A 139 -2.20 -6.78 -24.03
C PHE A 139 -2.50 -7.97 -23.11
N LEU A 140 -2.19 -7.86 -21.82
CA LEU A 140 -2.43 -8.90 -20.83
C LEU A 140 -3.93 -9.23 -20.75
N PHE A 141 -4.78 -8.23 -20.55
CA PHE A 141 -6.22 -8.47 -20.40
C PHE A 141 -6.89 -8.85 -21.73
N TYR A 142 -6.56 -8.17 -22.81
CA TYR A 142 -7.30 -8.30 -24.07
C TYR A 142 -6.77 -9.44 -24.96
N LYS A 143 -5.47 -9.71 -24.94
CA LYS A 143 -4.85 -10.73 -25.81
C LYS A 143 -4.49 -12.01 -25.07
N LEU A 144 -4.00 -11.91 -23.83
CA LEU A 144 -3.54 -13.10 -23.11
C LEU A 144 -4.67 -13.75 -22.29
N LEU A 145 -5.38 -12.96 -21.50
CA LEU A 145 -6.46 -13.43 -20.62
C LEU A 145 -7.82 -13.53 -21.34
N GLY A 146 -7.97 -12.89 -22.49
CA GLY A 146 -9.21 -12.89 -23.27
C GLY A 146 -10.41 -12.26 -22.54
N THR A 147 -10.16 -11.45 -21.52
CA THR A 147 -11.23 -10.78 -20.76
C THR A 147 -11.77 -9.62 -21.58
N ALA A 148 -13.02 -9.73 -22.03
CA ALA A 148 -13.76 -8.61 -22.58
C ALA A 148 -14.16 -7.69 -21.42
N ILE A 149 -13.41 -6.60 -21.23
CA ILE A 149 -13.89 -5.47 -20.43
C ILE A 149 -14.95 -4.78 -21.30
N LEU A 150 -16.22 -5.12 -21.05
CA LEU A 150 -17.40 -4.46 -21.61
C LEU A 150 -17.67 -3.15 -20.85
#